data_AF-A0A8X6L7K0-F1
#
_entry.id   AF-A0A8X6L7K0-F1
#
_cell.length_a   1.000
_cell.length_b   1.000
_cell.length_c   1.000
_cell.angle_alpha   90.00
_cell.angle_beta   90.00
_cell.angle_gamma   90.00
#
_symmetry.space_group_name_H-M   'P 1'
#
loop_
_entity.id
_entity.type
_entity.pdbx_description
1 polymer ?
#
loop_
_entity_poly.entity_id
_entity_poly.type
_entity_poly.pdbx_seq_one_letter_code
_entity_poly.pdbx_strand_id
1 'polypeptide(L)'
;MKAERPVVDVNKNKVQENVWHQMCLLVGAPKCGFGTTNDSNTTRALFWKPVIVSSITGIDEILIRKLHLLSTKICGHKIDPQDFKEFCLATAKLCVALYPWC
;
A
#
# COMPACT_ATOMS: atom_id res chain seq x y z
N MET A 1 -25.57 0.54 12.46
CA MET A 1 -24.49 1.07 11.60
C MET A 1 -24.55 0.37 10.24
N LYS A 2 -25.14 0.97 9.20
CA LYS A 2 -25.20 0.39 7.83
C LYS A 2 -25.01 1.43 6.70
N ALA A 3 -24.73 2.69 7.03
CA ALA A 3 -24.62 3.80 6.06
C ALA A 3 -23.21 4.02 5.47
N GLU A 4 -22.18 3.35 5.97
CA GLU A 4 -20.76 3.59 5.58
C GLU A 4 -20.34 2.87 4.29
N ARG A 5 -20.93 1.71 3.99
CA ARG A 5 -20.61 0.91 2.79
C ARG A 5 -20.63 1.68 1.47
N PRO A 6 -21.68 2.47 1.14
CA PRO A 6 -21.72 3.19 -0.13
C PRO A 6 -20.60 4.23 -0.28
N VAL A 7 -20.18 4.88 0.81
CA VAL A 7 -19.09 5.87 0.76
C VAL A 7 -17.75 5.19 0.51
N VAL A 8 -17.51 4.06 1.17
CA VAL A 8 -16.30 3.25 0.98
C VAL A 8 -16.22 2.72 -0.44
N ASP A 9 -17.31 2.21 -1.00
CA ASP A 9 -17.35 1.67 -2.36
C ASP A 9 -17.10 2.77 -3.41
N VAL A 10 -17.70 3.95 -3.23
CA VAL A 10 -17.45 5.10 -4.12
C VAL A 10 -15.99 5.55 -4.04
N ASN A 11 -15.41 5.63 -2.84
CA ASN A 11 -14.01 6.02 -2.69
C ASN A 11 -13.06 4.97 -3.29
N LYS A 12 -13.38 3.68 -3.10
CA LYS A 12 -12.62 2.58 -3.70
C LYS A 12 -12.59 2.69 -5.22
N ASN A 13 -13.75 2.91 -5.86
CA ASN A 13 -13.81 3.05 -7.31
C ASN A 13 -12.99 4.25 -7.80
N LYS A 14 -13.08 5.41 -7.13
CA LYS A 14 -12.26 6.60 -7.44
C LYS A 14 -10.77 6.31 -7.37
N VAL A 15 -10.32 5.63 -6.32
CA VAL A 15 -8.91 5.25 -6.17
C VAL A 15 -8.48 4.30 -7.28
N GLN A 16 -9.30 3.29 -7.61
CA GLN A 16 -9.01 2.33 -8.68
C GLN A 16 -8.90 3.01 -10.05
N GLU A 17 -9.82 3.91 -10.37
CA GLU A 17 -9.79 4.70 -11.60
C GLU A 17 -8.55 5.59 -11.67
N ASN A 18 -8.23 6.30 -10.59
CA ASN A 18 -7.04 7.16 -10.55
C ASN A 18 -5.73 6.37 -10.72
N VAL A 19 -5.63 5.19 -10.10
CA VAL A 19 -4.46 4.31 -10.28
C VAL A 19 -4.38 3.82 -11.72
N TRP A 20 -5.50 3.44 -12.34
CA TRP A 20 -5.53 3.08 -13.75
C TRP A 20 -5.07 4.23 -14.65
N HIS A 21 -5.62 5.43 -14.47
CA HIS A 21 -5.31 6.58 -15.32
C HIS A 21 -3.87 7.10 -15.16
N GLN A 22 -3.30 7.07 -13.95
CA GLN A 22 -1.96 7.61 -13.69
C GLN A 22 -0.84 6.58 -13.81
N MET A 23 -1.15 5.29 -13.63
CA MET A 23 -0.13 4.23 -13.54
C MET A 23 -0.35 3.09 -14.52
N CYS A 24 -1.48 3.05 -15.24
CA CYS A 24 -1.88 1.95 -16.12
C CYS A 24 -1.90 0.59 -15.39
N LEU A 25 -2.27 0.58 -14.11
CA LEU A 25 -2.32 -0.62 -13.26
C LEU A 25 -3.76 -0.94 -12.86
N LEU A 26 -4.15 -2.20 -13.05
CA LEU A 26 -5.42 -2.73 -12.56
C LEU A 26 -5.26 -3.21 -11.12
N VAL A 27 -5.80 -2.45 -10.17
CA VAL A 27 -5.69 -2.75 -8.72
C VAL A 27 -7.03 -3.08 -8.09
N GLY A 28 -7.05 -4.07 -7.20
CA GLY A 28 -8.21 -4.43 -6.39
C GLY A 28 -9.40 -4.98 -7.19
N ALA A 29 -9.20 -5.34 -8.46
CA ALA A 29 -10.23 -5.99 -9.25
C ALA A 29 -10.44 -7.42 -8.72
N PRO A 30 -11.69 -7.87 -8.54
CA PRO A 30 -11.96 -9.21 -8.04
C PRO A 30 -11.46 -10.26 -9.04
N LYS A 31 -10.83 -11.31 -8.52
CA LYS A 31 -10.42 -12.48 -9.33
C LYS A 31 -11.41 -13.60 -9.07
N CYS A 32 -11.91 -14.22 -10.15
CA CYS A 32 -12.90 -15.30 -10.05
C CYS A 32 -12.36 -16.44 -9.14
N GLY A 33 -13.18 -16.88 -8.19
CA GLY A 33 -12.85 -17.94 -7.23
C GLY A 33 -12.18 -17.46 -5.93
N PHE A 34 -11.34 -16.41 -5.94
CA PHE A 34 -10.73 -15.88 -4.71
C PHE A 34 -9.99 -14.55 -4.90
N GLY A 35 -10.06 -13.66 -3.92
CA GLY A 35 -9.15 -12.52 -3.75
C GLY A 35 -9.25 -11.45 -4.84
N THR A 36 -8.10 -10.89 -5.22
CA THR A 36 -8.00 -9.81 -6.21
C THR A 36 -6.94 -10.13 -7.27
N THR A 37 -6.90 -9.35 -8.34
CA THR A 37 -5.87 -9.39 -9.37
C THR A 37 -4.53 -8.81 -8.91
N ASN A 38 -4.41 -8.34 -7.67
CA ASN A 38 -3.15 -7.83 -7.14
C ASN A 38 -2.17 -8.99 -6.94
N ASP A 39 -1.08 -8.97 -7.68
CA ASP A 39 0.03 -9.90 -7.51
C ASP A 39 1.32 -9.15 -7.11
N SER A 40 2.42 -9.89 -7.01
CA SER A 40 3.74 -9.32 -6.69
C SER A 40 4.19 -8.29 -7.72
N ASN A 41 3.76 -8.40 -8.98
CA ASN A 41 4.11 -7.45 -10.03
C ASN A 41 3.34 -6.13 -9.84
N THR A 42 2.03 -6.19 -9.65
CA THR A 42 1.18 -5.05 -9.33
C THR A 42 1.67 -4.32 -8.08
N THR A 43 2.04 -5.08 -7.04
CA THR A 43 2.55 -4.54 -5.77
C THR A 43 3.86 -3.77 -5.99
N ARG A 44 4.84 -4.34 -6.69
CA ARG A 44 6.11 -3.67 -7.00
C ARG A 44 5.90 -2.40 -7.83
N ALA A 45 5.06 -2.48 -8.87
CA ALA A 45 4.79 -1.34 -9.74
C ALA A 45 4.11 -0.19 -8.97
N LEU A 46 3.22 -0.52 -8.04
CA LEU A 46 2.57 0.45 -7.16
C LEU A 46 3.60 1.16 -6.26
N PHE A 47 4.39 0.39 -5.52
CA PHE A 47 5.37 0.97 -4.60
C PHE A 47 6.54 1.68 -5.26
N TRP A 48 6.80 1.47 -6.56
CA TRP A 48 7.82 2.20 -7.32
C TRP A 48 7.49 3.69 -7.49
N LYS A 49 6.23 4.09 -7.32
CA LYS A 49 5.76 5.47 -7.50
C LYS A 49 5.10 6.02 -6.22
N PRO A 50 5.83 6.11 -5.09
CA PRO A 50 5.25 6.43 -3.78
C PRO A 50 4.57 7.80 -3.73
N VAL A 51 5.11 8.81 -4.44
CA VAL A 51 4.52 10.16 -4.54
C VAL A 51 3.14 10.10 -5.19
N ILE A 52 3.01 9.39 -6.31
CA ILE A 52 1.74 9.25 -7.03
C ILE A 52 0.74 8.48 -6.16
N VAL A 53 1.16 7.37 -5.57
CA VAL A 53 0.29 6.58 -4.67
C VAL A 53 -0.19 7.40 -3.48
N SER A 54 0.70 8.19 -2.88
CA SER A 54 0.36 9.11 -1.79
C SER A 54 -0.70 10.12 -2.23
N SER A 55 -0.53 10.73 -3.39
CA SER A 55 -1.49 11.70 -3.94
C SER A 55 -2.86 11.09 -4.24
N ILE A 56 -2.91 9.83 -4.70
CA ILE A 56 -4.16 9.15 -5.05
C ILE A 56 -4.89 8.65 -3.81
N THR A 57 -4.17 8.07 -2.85
CA THR A 57 -4.75 7.38 -1.69
C THR A 57 -4.90 8.27 -0.47
N GLY A 58 -4.20 9.41 -0.42
CA GLY A 58 -4.08 10.25 0.76
C GLY A 58 -3.18 9.66 1.85
N ILE A 59 -2.53 8.52 1.60
CA ILE A 59 -1.60 7.90 2.54
C ILE A 59 -0.26 8.62 2.46
N ASP A 60 0.33 8.90 3.62
CA ASP A 60 1.65 9.49 3.80
C ASP A 60 2.72 8.80 2.96
N GLU A 61 3.46 9.61 2.19
CA GLU A 61 4.50 9.14 1.28
C GLU A 61 5.65 8.42 2.02
N ILE A 62 6.04 8.91 3.20
CA ILE A 62 7.15 8.34 3.97
C ILE A 62 6.77 6.94 4.45
N LEU A 63 5.52 6.75 4.90
CA LEU A 63 4.99 5.44 5.25
C LEU A 63 5.01 4.49 4.04
N ILE A 64 4.54 4.92 2.87
CA ILE A 64 4.56 4.11 1.64
C ILE A 64 5.97 3.66 1.29
N ARG A 65 6.96 4.57 1.35
CA ARG A 65 8.37 4.25 1.08
C ARG A 65 8.94 3.23 2.07
N LYS A 66 8.61 3.36 3.35
CA LYS A 66 9.05 2.40 4.38
C LYS A 66 8.43 1.02 4.17
N LEU A 67 7.14 0.95 3.82
CA LEU A 67 6.46 -0.30 3.48
C LEU A 67 7.04 -0.93 2.21
N HIS A 68 7.42 -0.13 1.22
CA HIS A 68 8.13 -0.63 0.04
C HIS A 68 9.44 -1.33 0.44
N LEU A 69 10.26 -0.71 1.28
CA LEU A 69 11.51 -1.31 1.77
C LEU A 69 11.29 -2.61 2.54
N LEU A 70 10.19 -2.73 3.29
CA LEU A 70 9.82 -3.99 3.93
C LEU A 70 9.45 -5.06 2.89
N SER A 71 8.74 -4.68 1.82
CA SER A 71 8.33 -5.60 0.75
C SER A 71 9.48 -6.07 -0.14
N THR A 72 10.54 -5.25 -0.30
CA THR A 72 11.68 -5.52 -1.19
C THR A 72 12.83 -6.26 -0.52
N LYS A 73 12.80 -6.48 0.80
CA LYS A 73 13.86 -7.15 1.56
C LYS A 73 14.00 -8.66 1.35
N ILE A 74 13.44 -9.20 0.26
CA ILE A 74 13.79 -10.51 -0.31
C ILE A 74 14.91 -10.34 -1.34
N CYS A 75 15.97 -9.61 -0.99
CA CYS A 75 17.22 -9.63 -1.74
C CYS A 75 18.20 -10.43 -0.87
N GLY A 76 18.89 -11.43 -1.44
CA GLY A 76 19.68 -12.42 -0.71
C GLY A 76 20.92 -11.90 0.04
N HIS A 77 20.92 -10.64 0.45
CA HIS A 77 21.94 -10.00 1.26
C HIS A 77 21.66 -10.20 2.75
N LYS A 78 22.74 -10.34 3.53
CA LYS A 78 22.64 -10.36 4.98
C LYS A 78 22.23 -8.97 5.46
N ILE A 79 21.14 -8.93 6.21
CA ILE A 79 20.66 -7.72 6.89
C ILE A 79 20.91 -7.95 8.37
N ASP A 80 21.42 -6.93 9.06
CA ASP A 80 21.54 -6.99 10.51
C ASP A 80 20.14 -7.15 11.15
N PRO A 81 19.89 -8.21 11.94
CA PRO A 81 18.57 -8.46 12.52
C PRO A 81 18.10 -7.35 13.46
N GLN A 82 19.02 -6.69 14.17
CA GLN A 82 18.71 -5.64 15.13
C GLN A 82 18.30 -4.36 14.39
N ASP A 83 19.06 -3.95 13.38
CA ASP A 83 18.70 -2.80 12.53
C ASP A 83 17.35 -3.02 11.83
N PHE A 84 17.08 -4.24 11.37
CA PHE A 84 15.79 -4.57 10.76
C PHE A 84 14.64 -4.49 11.76
N LYS A 85 14.83 -5.03 12.96
CA LYS A 85 13.84 -4.96 14.04
C LYS A 85 13.52 -3.51 14.40
N GLU A 86 14.54 -2.66 14.54
CA GLU A 86 14.37 -1.23 14.84
C GLU A 86 13.64 -0.50 13.73
N PHE A 87 13.99 -0.79 12.47
CA PHE A 87 13.30 -0.24 11.30
C PHE A 87 11.82 -0.63 11.26
N CYS A 88 11.50 -1.90 11.52
CA CYS A 88 10.12 -2.39 11.61
C CYS A 88 9.35 -1.70 12.74
N LEU A 89 9.94 -1.60 13.94
CA LEU A 89 9.32 -0.95 15.10
C LEU A 89 9.04 0.53 14.82
N ALA A 90 10.00 1.25 14.25
CA ALA A 90 9.85 2.65 13.89
C ALA A 90 8.75 2.86 12.84
N THR A 91 8.67 1.96 11.85
CA THR A 91 7.61 2.01 10.82
C THR A 91 6.23 1.73 11.41
N ALA A 92 6.13 0.77 12.34
CA ALA A 92 4.88 0.49 13.05
C ALA A 92 4.43 1.68 13.91
N LYS A 93 5.35 2.30 14.66
CA LYS A 93 5.07 3.51 15.44
C LYS A 93 4.58 4.65 14.56
N LEU A 94 5.19 4.86 13.40
CA LEU A 94 4.76 5.86 12.42
C LEU A 94 3.34 5.57 11.91
N CYS A 95 3.03 4.31 11.59
CA CYS A 95 1.71 3.90 11.13
C CYS A 95 0.62 4.23 12.15
N VAL A 96 0.82 3.84 13.42
CA VAL A 96 -0.13 4.11 14.51
C VAL A 96 -0.26 5.60 14.79
N ALA A 97 0.83 6.37 14.71
CA ALA A 97 0.80 7.81 14.93
C ALA A 97 0.02 8.55 13.83
N LEU A 98 0.13 8.12 12.57
CA LEU A 98 -0.55 8.75 11.44
C LEU A 98 -2.02 8.28 11.29
N TYR A 99 -2.29 7.01 11.58
CA TYR A 99 -3.59 6.38 11.37
C TYR A 99 -4.04 5.57 12.60
N PRO A 100 -4.31 6.22 13.74
CA PRO A 100 -4.67 5.52 14.99
C PRO A 100 -6.02 4.80 14.97
N TRP A 101 -6.83 5.04 13.94
CA TRP A 101 -8.15 4.41 13.74
C TRP A 101 -8.10 3.14 12.87
N CYS A 102 -6.94 2.83 12.29
CA CYS A 102 -6.74 1.62 11.52
C CYS A 102 -6.74 0.37 12.40
#